data_AF-A0A350YYK7-F1
#
_entry.id   AF-A0A350YYK7-F1
#
_cell.length_a   1.000
_cell.length_b   1.000
_cell.length_c   1.000
_cell.angle_alpha   90.00
_cell.angle_beta   90.00
_cell.angle_gamma   90.00
#
_symmetry.space_group_name_H-M   'P 1'
#
loop_
_entity.id
_entity.type
_entity.pdbx_description
1 polymer ?
#
loop_
_entity_poly.entity_id
_entity_poly.type
_entity_poly.pdbx_seq_one_letter_code
_entity_poly.pdbx_strand_id
1 'polypeptide(L)'
;MMEKCTFCVQRIVHGRQVAADENRELRDGEVTPACVAACPSGALVFGDLSDPSSRVSRMAQNERQYKLMEELGTKPRVYYLPPKGRAFPYQGEIHPS
;
A
#
# COMPACT_ATOMS: atom_id res chain seq x y z
N MET A 1 -24.43 6.45 10.11
CA MET A 1 -23.71 5.56 9.17
C MET A 1 -22.27 6.02 9.14
N MET A 2 -21.29 5.11 9.27
CA MET A 2 -19.86 5.45 9.27
C MET A 2 -19.21 4.90 8.01
N GLU A 3 -18.44 5.73 7.31
CA GLU A 3 -17.72 5.35 6.11
C GLU A 3 -16.20 5.46 6.32
N LYS A 4 -15.43 4.69 5.55
CA LYS A 4 -13.97 4.68 5.62
C LYS A 4 -13.36 4.31 4.27
N CYS A 5 -12.04 4.42 4.16
CA CYS A 5 -11.30 3.86 3.04
C CYS A 5 -11.44 2.33 3.00
N THR A 6 -11.87 1.82 1.84
CA THR A 6 -12.01 0.39 1.54
C THR A 6 -10.98 -0.09 0.53
N PHE A 7 -9.94 0.71 0.25
CA PHE A 7 -8.98 0.48 -0.84
C PHE A 7 -9.64 0.29 -2.22
N CYS A 8 -10.74 1.01 -2.44
CA CYS A 8 -11.56 0.86 -3.63
C CYS A 8 -11.99 -0.59 -3.87
N VAL A 9 -12.56 -1.24 -2.86
CA VAL A 9 -13.03 -2.64 -2.92
C VAL A 9 -13.83 -2.95 -4.18
N GLN A 10 -14.65 -2.01 -4.66
CA GLN A 10 -15.39 -2.11 -5.91
C GLN A 10 -14.50 -2.38 -7.13
N ARG A 11 -13.33 -1.73 -7.21
CA ARG A 11 -12.34 -1.94 -8.29
C ARG A 11 -11.62 -3.27 -8.12
N ILE A 12 -11.30 -3.66 -6.88
CA ILE A 12 -10.64 -4.94 -6.58
C ILE A 12 -11.55 -6.11 -6.98
N VAL A 13 -12.82 -6.08 -6.58
CA VAL A 13 -13.80 -7.13 -6.91
C VAL A 13 -13.97 -7.23 -8.42
N HIS A 14 -14.14 -6.10 -9.10
CA HIS A 14 -14.27 -6.08 -10.56
C HIS A 14 -13.02 -6.63 -11.26
N GLY A 15 -11.81 -6.20 -10.87
CA GLY A 15 -10.57 -6.70 -11.47
C GLY A 15 -10.39 -8.21 -11.25
N ARG A 16 -10.74 -8.72 -10.06
CA ARG A 16 -10.71 -10.17 -9.78
C ARG A 16 -11.70 -10.94 -10.64
N GLN A 17 -12.88 -10.38 -10.89
CA GLN A 17 -13.89 -11.01 -11.74
C GLN A 17 -13.40 -11.11 -13.19
N VAL A 18 -12.87 -10.03 -13.75
CA VAL A 18 -12.29 -10.03 -15.11
C VAL A 18 -11.15 -11.04 -15.24
N ALA A 19 -10.23 -11.08 -14.26
CA ALA A 19 -9.14 -12.05 -14.27
C ALA A 19 -9.64 -13.50 -14.18
N ALA A 20 -10.68 -13.76 -13.37
CA ALA A 20 -11.30 -15.07 -13.25
C ALA A 20 -12.01 -15.50 -14.54
N ASP A 21 -12.73 -14.60 -15.20
CA ASP A 21 -13.38 -14.87 -16.49
C ASP A 21 -12.35 -15.25 -17.58
N GLU A 22 -11.16 -14.65 -17.51
CA GLU A 22 -10.01 -14.93 -18.39
C GLU A 22 -9.16 -16.13 -17.93
N ASN A 23 -9.55 -16.87 -16.88
CA ASN A 23 -8.81 -17.98 -16.28
C ASN A 23 -7.34 -17.64 -15.95
N ARG A 24 -7.09 -16.45 -15.41
CA ARG A 24 -5.75 -16.01 -14.98
C ARG A 24 -5.78 -15.34 -13.62
N GLU A 25 -4.61 -15.16 -13.03
CA GLU A 25 -4.46 -14.36 -11.83
C GLU A 25 -4.47 -12.86 -12.14
N LEU A 26 -4.79 -12.08 -11.11
CA LEU A 26 -4.78 -10.62 -11.16
C LEU A 26 -3.33 -10.13 -11.25
N ARG A 27 -3.04 -9.29 -12.24
CA ARG A 27 -1.68 -8.79 -12.45
C ARG A 27 -1.45 -7.49 -11.68
N ASP A 28 -0.19 -7.22 -11.31
CA ASP A 28 0.18 -5.95 -10.69
C ASP A 28 -0.18 -4.77 -11.60
N GLY A 29 -0.75 -3.71 -11.03
CA GLY A 29 -1.21 -2.52 -11.75
C GLY A 29 -2.59 -2.63 -12.44
N GLU A 30 -3.17 -3.82 -12.56
CA GLU A 30 -4.51 -4.00 -13.18
C GLU A 30 -5.62 -3.35 -12.35
N VAL A 31 -5.47 -3.33 -11.03
CA VAL A 31 -6.34 -2.58 -10.13
C VAL A 31 -5.60 -1.38 -9.59
N THR A 32 -6.03 -0.20 -10.02
CA THR A 32 -5.53 1.07 -9.50
C THR A 32 -6.63 1.77 -8.70
N PRO A 33 -6.51 1.94 -7.37
CA PRO A 33 -7.44 2.72 -6.56
C PRO A 33 -7.55 4.18 -7.02
N ALA A 34 -8.67 4.84 -6.73
CA ALA A 34 -8.93 6.20 -7.18
C ALA A 34 -7.86 7.20 -6.71
N CYS A 35 -7.42 7.10 -5.45
CA CYS A 35 -6.36 7.95 -4.91
C CYS A 35 -5.00 7.72 -5.58
N VAL A 36 -4.69 6.48 -5.98
CA VAL A 36 -3.45 6.15 -6.70
C VAL A 36 -3.48 6.72 -8.11
N ALA A 37 -4.59 6.52 -8.83
CA ALA A 37 -4.77 7.03 -10.19
C ALA A 37 -4.74 8.58 -10.24
N ALA A 38 -5.27 9.23 -9.20
CA ALA A 38 -5.30 10.70 -9.12
C ALA A 38 -3.96 11.32 -8.73
N CYS A 39 -2.98 10.55 -8.26
CA CYS A 39 -1.73 11.07 -7.73
C CYS A 39 -0.72 11.34 -8.86
N PRO A 40 -0.42 12.61 -9.20
CA PRO A 40 0.52 12.92 -10.29
C PRO A 40 1.98 12.63 -9.91
N SER A 41 2.31 12.70 -8.62
CA SER A 41 3.67 12.48 -8.12
C SER A 41 4.03 11.00 -8.00
N GLY A 42 3.07 10.09 -8.13
CA GLY A 42 3.29 8.66 -7.90
C GLY A 42 3.65 8.32 -6.46
N ALA A 43 3.20 9.12 -5.48
CA ALA A 43 3.48 8.92 -4.07
C ALA A 43 2.75 7.70 -3.47
N LEU A 44 1.61 7.33 -4.04
CA LEU A 44 0.84 6.16 -3.63
C LEU A 44 1.11 5.01 -4.59
N VAL A 45 1.37 3.83 -4.03
CA VAL A 45 1.54 2.60 -4.79
C VAL A 45 0.64 1.53 -4.18
N PHE A 46 -0.08 0.81 -5.03
CA PHE A 46 -1.03 -0.23 -4.64
C PHE A 46 -0.80 -1.47 -5.50
N GLY A 47 -1.04 -2.64 -4.92
CA GLY A 47 -0.73 -3.93 -5.53
C GLY A 47 -0.86 -5.06 -4.51
N ASP A 48 -0.51 -6.27 -4.93
CA ASP A 48 -0.56 -7.46 -4.07
C ASP A 48 0.73 -7.61 -3.25
N LEU A 49 0.61 -7.65 -1.92
CA LEU A 49 1.76 -7.85 -1.03
C LEU A 49 2.26 -9.31 -1.04
N SER A 50 1.40 -10.25 -1.43
CA SER A 50 1.75 -11.68 -1.50
C SER A 50 2.55 -12.04 -2.75
N ASP A 51 2.45 -11.25 -3.82
CA ASP A 51 3.28 -11.37 -5.02
C ASP A 51 4.65 -10.69 -4.81
N PRO A 52 5.76 -11.44 -4.75
CA PRO A 52 7.10 -10.87 -4.58
C PRO A 52 7.55 -9.99 -5.75
N SER A 53 6.95 -10.18 -6.93
CA SER A 53 7.29 -9.43 -8.14
C SER A 53 6.56 -8.07 -8.23
N SER A 54 5.57 -7.84 -7.36
CA SER A 54 4.79 -6.61 -7.35
C SER A 54 5.60 -5.39 -6.91
N ARG A 55 5.21 -4.21 -7.40
CA ARG A 55 5.86 -2.95 -7.00
C ARG A 55 5.71 -2.67 -5.49
N VAL A 56 4.56 -3.01 -4.92
CA VAL A 56 4.30 -2.83 -3.48
C VAL A 56 5.18 -3.75 -2.64
N SER A 57 5.33 -5.03 -3.01
CA SER A 57 6.15 -5.98 -2.25
C SER A 57 7.61 -5.54 -2.18
N ARG A 58 8.18 -5.10 -3.31
CA ARG A 58 9.53 -4.51 -3.35
C ARG A 58 9.66 -3.24 -2.50
N MET A 59 8.65 -2.38 -2.46
CA MET A 59 8.67 -1.16 -1.64
C MET A 59 8.51 -1.47 -0.15
N ALA A 60 7.72 -2.48 0.22
CA ALA A 60 7.54 -2.93 1.59
C ALA A 60 8.79 -3.60 2.18
N GLN A 61 9.73 -4.04 1.33
CA GLN A 61 11.04 -4.55 1.73
C GLN A 61 12.10 -3.44 1.89
N ASN A 62 11.77 -2.17 1.63
CA ASN A 62 12.72 -1.07 1.81
C ASN A 62 13.12 -0.94 3.28
N GLU A 63 14.41 -0.86 3.59
CA GLU A 63 14.89 -0.75 4.98
C GLU A 63 14.35 0.47 5.74
N ARG A 64 13.95 1.53 5.02
CA ARG A 64 13.44 2.77 5.61
C ARG A 64 11.91 2.80 5.73
N GLN A 65 11.23 1.72 5.32
CA GLN A 65 9.79 1.63 5.50
C GLN A 65 9.44 1.62 6.98
N TYR A 66 8.30 2.18 7.33
CA TYR A 66 7.70 1.98 8.64
C TYR A 66 6.20 1.86 8.55
N LYS A 67 5.60 1.24 9.56
CA LYS A 67 4.16 1.23 9.77
C LYS A 67 3.78 2.25 10.84
N LEU A 68 2.69 2.95 10.60
CA LEU A 68 2.18 3.93 11.55
C LEU A 68 1.63 3.20 12.78
N MET A 69 2.15 3.55 13.96
CA MET A 69 1.74 3.01 15.27
C MET A 69 1.81 1.48 15.34
N GLU A 70 2.93 0.90 14.90
CA GLU A 70 3.11 -0.54 14.90
C GLU A 70 3.14 -1.13 16.32
N GLU A 71 3.57 -0.35 17.31
CA GLU A 71 3.60 -0.74 18.73
C GLU A 71 2.23 -1.14 19.30
N LEU A 72 1.13 -0.67 18.69
CA LEU A 72 -0.22 -1.04 19.10
C LEU A 72 -0.67 -2.42 18.61
N GLY A 73 0.17 -3.14 17.85
CA GLY A 73 -0.14 -4.49 17.37
C GLY A 73 -1.26 -4.56 16.33
N THR A 74 -1.64 -3.43 15.71
CA THR A 74 -2.75 -3.33 14.74
C THR A 74 -2.44 -3.93 13.37
N LYS A 75 -1.16 -4.27 13.11
CA LYS A 75 -0.68 -4.91 11.87
C LYS A 75 -1.23 -4.25 10.60
N PRO A 76 -1.06 -2.92 10.42
CA PRO A 76 -1.65 -2.20 9.30
C PRO A 76 -1.05 -2.68 7.96
N ARG A 77 -1.83 -2.54 6.89
CA ARG A 77 -1.42 -2.91 5.52
C ARG A 77 -0.90 -1.73 4.69
N VAL A 78 -0.74 -0.57 5.32
CA VAL A 78 -0.18 0.64 4.70
C VAL A 78 1.22 0.85 5.24
N TYR A 79 2.17 0.98 4.32
CA TYR A 79 3.59 1.18 4.59
C TYR A 79 3.96 2.60 4.17
N TYR A 80 4.67 3.33 5.02
CA TYR A 80 5.12 4.68 4.74
C TYR A 80 6.61 4.68 4.41
N LEU A 81 6.99 5.50 3.43
CA LEU A 81 8.38 5.71 3.06
C LEU A 81 8.77 7.16 3.38
N PRO A 82 9.73 7.39 4.29
CA PRO A 82 10.15 8.73 4.65
C PRO A 82 10.93 9.39 3.49
N PRO A 83 10.88 10.72 3.38
CA PRO A 83 11.66 11.45 2.38
C PRO A 83 13.16 11.28 2.63
N LYS A 84 13.95 11.27 1.55
CA LYS A 84 15.42 11.27 1.65
C LYS A 84 15.88 12.63 2.19
N GLY A 85 16.74 12.65 3.21
CA GLY A 85 17.29 13.89 3.77
C GLY A 85 16.31 14.65 4.68
N ARG A 86 15.43 13.93 5.39
CA ARG A 86 14.51 14.52 6.35
C ARG A 86 15.29 15.29 7.45
N ALA A 87 15.00 16.58 7.62
CA ALA A 87 15.68 17.45 8.58
C ALA A 87 15.21 17.28 10.05
N PHE A 88 14.08 16.62 10.28
CA PHE A 88 13.49 16.43 11.61
C PHE A 88 13.16 14.96 11.82
N PRO A 89 13.44 14.33 12.97
CA PRO A 89 13.14 12.91 13.19
C PRO A 89 11.63 12.60 13.10
N TYR A 90 11.29 11.36 12.79
CA TYR A 90 9.91 10.87 12.90
C TYR A 90 9.58 10.54 14.35
N GLN A 91 8.34 10.78 14.81
CA GLN A 91 7.96 10.53 16.20
C GLN A 91 8.18 9.07 16.65
N GLY A 92 8.17 8.11 15.71
CA GLY A 92 8.53 6.71 15.98
C GLY A 92 10.01 6.44 16.24
N GLU A 93 10.91 7.40 16.00
CA GLU A 93 12.35 7.30 16.32
C GLU A 93 12.67 7.82 17.75
N ILE A 94 11.71 8.52 18.38
CA ILE A 94 11.89 9.20 19.67
C ILE A 94 11.51 8.29 20.86
N HIS A 95 10.90 7.13 20.60
CA HIS A 95 10.64 6.09 21.60
C HIS A 95 11.23 4.76 21.10
N PRO A 96 12.55 4.55 21.27
CA PRO A 96 13.10 3.20 21.19
C PRO A 96 12.52 2.39 22.35
N SER A 97 11.75 1.35 22.06
CA SER A 97 11.57 0.24 22.99
C SER A 97 12.89 -0.51 23.14
#